data_AF-A0AAV5W5X2-F1
#
_entry.id   AF-A0AAV5W5X2-F1
#
_cell.length_a   1.000
_cell.length_b   1.000
_cell.length_c   1.000
_cell.angle_alpha   90.00
_cell.angle_beta   90.00
_cell.angle_gamma   90.00
#
_symmetry.space_group_name_H-M   'P 1'
#
loop_
_entity.id
_entity.type
_entity.pdbx_description
1 polymer ?
#
loop_
_entity_poly.entity_id
_entity_poly.type
_entity_poly.pdbx_seq_one_letter_code
_entity_poly.pdbx_strand_id
1 'polypeptide(L)'
;RLHAKLQLQLPHLSPIDENFEGLQRKFEFDDACQIAVDVMDNLVDIDDSLLQNAIGYGFLTSSARNFAFNRFDRRDSRAVVFRRILAKHPEWNSSFRAVTYKGVGSSRTAQLGRNIGERVNRKEDYVVIVEE
;
A
#
# COMPACT_ATOMS: atom_id res chain seq x y z
N ARG A 1 -1.36 32.62 19.61
CA ARG A 1 -1.52 34.01 19.10
C ARG A 1 -1.84 34.10 17.60
N LEU A 2 -1.37 33.18 16.74
CA LEU A 2 -1.75 33.12 15.31
C LEU A 2 -3.20 32.62 15.11
N HIS A 3 -3.65 31.68 15.94
CA HIS A 3 -4.98 31.07 15.89
C HIS A 3 -6.13 32.09 16.04
N ALA A 4 -6.00 33.03 16.98
CA ALA A 4 -7.03 34.04 17.24
C ALA A 4 -7.14 35.10 16.13
N LYS A 5 -6.08 35.31 15.33
CA LYS A 5 -6.09 36.26 14.21
C LYS A 5 -6.80 35.70 12.97
N LEU A 6 -6.79 34.38 12.77
CA LEU A 6 -7.47 33.73 11.65
C LEU A 6 -9.00 33.66 11.85
N GLN A 7 -9.47 33.51 13.09
CA GLN A 7 -10.91 33.49 13.40
C GLN A 7 -11.61 34.83 13.18
N LEU A 8 -10.91 35.96 13.34
CA LEU A 8 -11.49 37.30 13.16
C LEU A 8 -11.65 37.72 11.69
N GLN A 9 -11.08 36.99 10.73
CA GLN A 9 -11.14 37.37 9.31
C GLN A 9 -12.09 36.52 8.46
N LEU A 10 -12.59 35.39 8.96
CA LEU A 10 -13.41 34.45 8.17
C LEU A 10 -14.53 33.83 9.03
N PRO A 11 -15.64 34.55 9.28
CA PRO A 11 -16.74 34.08 10.12
C PRO A 11 -17.59 32.94 9.52
N HIS A 12 -17.25 32.46 8.32
CA HIS A 12 -17.97 31.39 7.61
C HIS A 12 -17.28 30.02 7.64
N LEU A 13 -16.12 29.90 8.30
CA LEU A 13 -15.47 28.61 8.46
C LEU A 13 -16.15 27.85 9.61
N SER A 14 -17.06 26.95 9.23
CA SER A 14 -17.49 25.79 10.03
C SER A 14 -16.26 25.04 10.59
N PRO A 15 -16.38 24.33 11.73
CA PRO A 15 -15.25 23.99 12.58
C PRO A 15 -14.19 23.20 11.80
N ILE A 16 -13.00 23.79 11.72
CA ILE A 16 -11.82 23.27 11.01
C ILE A 16 -11.22 22.05 11.74
N ASP A 17 -11.66 21.79 12.97
CA ASP A 17 -10.98 20.88 13.90
C ASP A 17 -11.10 19.39 13.52
N GLU A 18 -12.25 18.91 13.04
CA GLU A 18 -12.42 17.49 12.69
C GLU A 18 -11.68 17.09 11.40
N ASN A 19 -11.55 18.03 10.45
CA ASN A 19 -10.84 17.79 9.19
C ASN A 19 -9.32 17.84 9.35
N PHE A 20 -8.81 18.62 10.32
CA PHE A 20 -7.38 18.76 10.54
C PHE A 20 -6.77 17.49 11.14
N GLU A 21 -7.42 16.89 12.14
CA GLU A 21 -6.96 15.62 12.71
C GLU A 21 -6.97 14.48 11.68
N GLY A 22 -8.01 14.40 10.84
CA GLY A 22 -8.09 13.38 9.78
C GLY A 22 -7.00 13.54 8.72
N LEU A 23 -6.66 14.79 8.37
CA LEU A 23 -5.53 15.09 7.47
C LEU A 23 -4.20 14.74 8.11
N GLN A 24 -3.99 15.10 9.39
CA GLN A 24 -2.74 14.78 10.11
C GLN A 24 -2.51 13.27 10.20
N ARG A 25 -3.53 12.50 10.62
CA ARG A 25 -3.43 11.02 10.69
C ARG A 25 -3.13 10.41 9.32
N LYS A 26 -3.67 10.99 8.24
CA LYS A 26 -3.36 10.55 6.88
C LYS A 26 -1.91 10.80 6.51
N PHE A 27 -1.34 11.96 6.86
CA PHE A 27 0.08 12.24 6.61
C PHE A 27 0.98 11.29 7.40
N GLU A 28 0.69 11.08 8.69
CA GLU A 28 1.43 10.13 9.53
C GLU A 28 1.38 8.71 8.95
N PHE A 29 0.23 8.29 8.42
CA PHE A 29 0.08 6.99 7.78
C PHE A 29 0.81 6.90 6.42
N ASP A 30 0.79 7.96 5.62
CA ASP A 30 1.55 8.05 4.36
C ASP A 30 3.06 7.91 4.63
N ASP A 31 3.56 8.57 5.68
CA ASP A 31 4.96 8.48 6.11
C ASP A 31 5.32 7.09 6.62
N ALA A 32 4.45 6.47 7.43
CA ALA A 32 4.64 5.09 7.88
C ALA A 32 4.71 4.10 6.70
N CYS A 33 3.84 4.26 5.70
CA CYS A 33 3.86 3.46 4.47
C CYS A 33 5.14 3.70 3.66
N GLN A 34 5.67 4.93 3.64
CA GLN A 34 6.93 5.23 2.96
C GLN A 34 8.10 4.55 3.67
N ILE A 35 8.19 4.67 5.00
CA ILE A 35 9.24 4.01 5.80
C ILE A 35 9.18 2.49 5.59
N ALA A 36 7.99 1.90 5.57
CA ALA A 36 7.83 0.47 5.32
C ALA A 36 8.37 0.05 3.93
N VAL A 37 8.15 0.86 2.89
CA VAL A 37 8.71 0.63 1.54
C VAL A 37 10.23 0.73 1.58
N ASP A 38 10.79 1.74 2.24
CA ASP A 38 12.24 1.94 2.33
C ASP A 38 12.91 0.78 3.09
N VAL A 39 12.29 0.28 4.16
CA VAL A 39 12.75 -0.93 4.87
C VAL A 39 12.74 -2.14 3.94
N MET A 40 11.64 -2.40 3.22
CA MET A 40 11.57 -3.53 2.31
C MET A 40 12.56 -3.42 1.14
N ASP A 41 12.82 -2.22 0.61
CA ASP A 41 13.79 -1.99 -0.46
C ASP A 41 15.22 -2.31 -0.02
N ASN A 42 15.58 -1.98 1.23
CA ASN A 42 16.88 -2.36 1.79
C ASN A 42 16.97 -3.88 1.99
N LEU A 43 15.89 -4.52 2.44
CA LEU A 43 15.90 -5.95 2.75
C LEU A 43 15.88 -6.84 1.50
N VAL A 44 15.35 -6.37 0.38
CA VAL A 44 15.09 -7.21 -0.81
C VAL A 44 16.33 -7.93 -1.34
N ASP A 45 17.51 -7.33 -1.23
CA ASP A 45 18.79 -7.92 -1.67
C ASP A 45 19.67 -8.41 -0.51
N ILE A 46 19.35 -8.06 0.74
CA ILE A 46 20.24 -8.29 1.91
C ILE A 46 19.80 -9.50 2.72
N ASP A 47 18.52 -9.54 3.14
CA ASP A 47 18.03 -10.55 4.07
C ASP A 47 16.58 -10.94 3.74
N ASP A 48 16.46 -12.13 3.14
CA ASP A 48 15.18 -12.69 2.70
C ASP A 48 14.24 -13.02 3.88
N SER A 49 14.81 -13.46 5.01
CA SER A 49 14.03 -13.83 6.20
C SER A 49 13.39 -12.59 6.83
N LEU A 50 14.18 -11.52 6.99
CA LEU A 50 13.66 -10.25 7.48
C LEU A 50 12.66 -9.62 6.50
N LEU A 51 12.88 -9.74 5.19
CA LEU A 51 11.92 -9.29 4.18
C LEU A 51 10.59 -10.04 4.32
N GLN A 52 10.61 -11.38 4.38
CA GLN A 52 9.41 -12.20 4.57
C GLN A 52 8.69 -11.86 5.88
N ASN A 53 9.42 -11.58 6.96
CA ASN A 53 8.83 -11.09 8.22
C ASN A 53 8.13 -9.74 8.03
N ALA A 54 8.78 -8.78 7.36
CA ALA A 54 8.16 -7.48 7.07
C ALA A 54 6.89 -7.62 6.22
N ILE A 55 6.92 -8.50 5.21
CA ILE A 55 5.73 -8.81 4.40
C ILE A 55 4.66 -9.48 5.26
N GLY A 56 5.03 -10.41 6.15
CA GLY A 56 4.15 -11.11 7.09
C GLY A 56 3.47 -10.16 8.09
N TYR A 57 4.13 -9.08 8.50
CA TYR A 57 3.52 -8.00 9.29
C TYR A 57 2.58 -7.09 8.46
N GLY A 58 2.43 -7.36 7.17
CA GLY A 58 1.51 -6.64 6.29
C GLY A 58 2.07 -5.36 5.68
N PHE A 59 3.40 -5.15 5.71
CA PHE A 59 4.01 -3.93 5.16
C PHE A 59 3.78 -3.81 3.66
N LEU A 60 3.87 -4.93 2.93
CA LEU A 60 3.63 -4.97 1.50
C LEU A 60 2.19 -4.56 1.17
N THR A 61 1.19 -5.21 1.78
CA THR A 61 -0.22 -5.00 1.45
C THR A 61 -0.73 -3.65 1.93
N SER A 62 -0.35 -3.21 3.13
CA SER A 62 -0.77 -1.92 3.69
C SER A 62 -0.22 -0.76 2.89
N SER A 63 1.09 -0.77 2.61
CA SER A 63 1.76 0.29 1.84
C SER A 63 1.28 0.30 0.39
N ALA A 64 1.17 -0.87 -0.24
CA ALA A 64 0.67 -0.97 -1.61
C ALA A 64 -0.76 -0.45 -1.75
N ARG A 65 -1.65 -0.79 -0.80
CA ARG A 65 -3.01 -0.25 -0.78
C ARG A 65 -2.99 1.27 -0.65
N ASN A 66 -2.22 1.79 0.31
CA ASN A 66 -2.14 3.23 0.54
C ASN A 66 -1.76 3.98 -0.75
N PHE A 67 -0.67 3.55 -1.38
CA PHE A 67 -0.15 4.18 -2.60
C PHE A 67 -1.00 3.92 -3.85
N ALA A 68 -1.70 2.79 -3.93
CA ALA A 68 -2.66 2.53 -5.00
C ALA A 68 -3.84 3.51 -4.98
N PHE A 69 -4.30 3.92 -3.79
CA PHE A 69 -5.45 4.83 -3.64
C PHE A 69 -5.06 6.31 -3.44
N ASN A 70 -3.78 6.61 -3.27
CA ASN A 70 -3.30 7.97 -3.13
C ASN A 70 -3.26 8.69 -4.50
N ARG A 71 -4.10 9.72 -4.67
CA ARG A 71 -4.22 10.50 -5.91
C ARG A 71 -2.96 11.31 -6.25
N PHE A 72 -2.08 11.52 -5.27
CA PHE A 72 -0.83 12.26 -5.43
C PHE A 72 0.39 11.37 -5.57
N ASP A 73 0.21 10.04 -5.60
CA ASP A 73 1.30 9.08 -5.81
C ASP A 73 1.78 9.08 -7.27
N ARG A 74 2.69 10.01 -7.56
CA ARG A 74 3.39 10.12 -8.86
C ARG A 74 4.81 9.56 -8.81
N ARG A 75 5.29 9.11 -7.65
CA ARG A 75 6.67 8.65 -7.50
C ARG A 75 6.80 7.22 -8.01
N ASP A 76 7.53 7.06 -9.10
CA ASP A 76 7.77 5.76 -9.73
C ASP A 76 8.60 4.82 -8.84
N SER A 77 9.43 5.38 -7.95
CA SER A 77 10.36 4.61 -7.11
C SER A 77 9.67 3.53 -6.27
N ARG A 78 8.51 3.81 -5.67
CA ARG A 78 7.77 2.83 -4.84
C ARG A 78 7.30 1.63 -5.64
N ALA A 79 6.77 1.90 -6.84
CA ALA A 79 6.30 0.84 -7.74
C ALA A 79 7.46 -0.03 -8.23
N VAL A 80 8.67 0.52 -8.34
CA VAL A 80 9.88 -0.26 -8.62
C VAL A 80 10.18 -1.22 -7.48
N VAL A 81 10.16 -0.76 -6.22
CA VAL A 81 10.36 -1.64 -5.04
C VAL A 81 9.36 -2.78 -5.02
N PHE A 82 8.06 -2.48 -5.17
CA PHE A 82 7.03 -3.51 -5.21
C PHE A 82 7.26 -4.51 -6.35
N ARG A 83 7.63 -4.04 -7.54
CA ARG A 83 7.93 -4.93 -8.68
C ARG A 83 9.09 -5.87 -8.37
N ARG A 84 10.16 -5.38 -7.72
CA ARG A 84 11.32 -6.19 -7.33
C ARG A 84 10.92 -7.27 -6.32
N ILE A 85 10.19 -6.89 -5.27
CA ILE A 85 9.70 -7.83 -4.25
C ILE A 85 8.83 -8.91 -4.90
N LEU A 86 7.88 -8.53 -5.75
CA LEU A 86 6.96 -9.47 -6.41
C LEU A 86 7.65 -10.37 -7.45
N ALA A 87 8.73 -9.89 -8.07
CA ALA A 87 9.55 -10.73 -8.94
C ALA A 87 10.33 -11.79 -8.15
N LYS A 88 10.78 -11.45 -6.93
CA LYS A 88 11.48 -12.37 -6.03
C LYS A 88 10.53 -13.33 -5.32
N HIS A 89 9.35 -12.85 -4.92
CA HIS A 89 8.35 -13.57 -4.14
C HIS A 89 6.97 -13.55 -4.82
N PRO A 90 6.81 -14.33 -5.91
CA PRO A 90 5.58 -14.33 -6.70
C PRO A 90 4.35 -14.88 -5.94
N GLU A 91 4.54 -15.58 -4.82
CA GLU A 91 3.46 -16.03 -3.94
C GLU A 91 2.59 -14.87 -3.43
N TRP A 92 3.15 -13.66 -3.31
CA TRP A 92 2.43 -12.47 -2.86
C TRP A 92 1.66 -11.73 -3.95
N ASN A 93 1.79 -12.13 -5.22
CA ASN A 93 1.14 -11.47 -6.35
C ASN A 93 -0.39 -11.37 -6.19
N SER A 94 -1.02 -12.43 -5.70
CA SER A 94 -2.48 -12.47 -5.53
C SER A 94 -2.95 -11.48 -4.46
N SER A 95 -2.27 -11.46 -3.31
CA SER A 95 -2.56 -10.55 -2.20
C SER A 95 -2.29 -9.09 -2.58
N PHE A 96 -1.16 -8.83 -3.26
CA PHE A 96 -0.82 -7.50 -3.76
C PHE A 96 -1.89 -7.00 -4.74
N ARG A 97 -2.26 -7.82 -5.72
CA ARG A 97 -3.32 -7.47 -6.68
C ARG A 97 -4.63 -7.15 -5.96
N ALA A 98 -5.06 -8.00 -5.02
CA ALA A 98 -6.33 -7.87 -4.33
C ALA A 98 -6.51 -6.48 -3.67
N VAL A 99 -5.42 -5.90 -3.14
CA VAL A 99 -5.46 -4.61 -2.46
C VAL A 99 -5.17 -3.39 -3.35
N THR A 100 -4.73 -3.61 -4.60
CA THR A 100 -4.28 -2.51 -5.50
C THR A 100 -5.08 -2.36 -6.79
N TYR A 101 -5.73 -3.40 -7.31
CA TYR A 101 -6.33 -3.39 -8.65
C TYR A 101 -7.41 -2.30 -8.85
N LYS A 102 -8.15 -1.97 -7.79
CA LYS A 102 -9.19 -0.91 -7.74
C LYS A 102 -8.64 0.47 -7.43
N GLY A 103 -7.32 0.63 -7.33
CA GLY A 103 -6.68 1.91 -7.06
C GLY A 103 -6.92 2.97 -8.14
N VAL A 104 -6.39 4.17 -7.92
CA VAL A 104 -6.53 5.32 -8.83
C VAL A 104 -5.78 5.06 -10.13
N GLY A 105 -6.35 5.42 -11.28
CA GLY A 105 -5.75 5.19 -12.61
C GLY A 105 -4.35 5.79 -12.82
N SER A 106 -4.06 6.90 -12.13
CA SER A 106 -2.76 7.58 -12.19
C SER A 106 -1.69 6.97 -11.28
N SER A 107 -2.04 6.07 -10.36
CA SER A 107 -1.07 5.44 -9.46
C SER A 107 -0.32 4.32 -10.19
N ARG A 108 1.02 4.39 -10.19
CA ARG A 108 1.87 3.32 -10.72
C ARG A 108 1.73 2.03 -9.93
N THR A 109 1.50 2.12 -8.63
CA THR A 109 1.21 0.98 -7.75
C THR A 109 -0.10 0.28 -8.16
N ALA A 110 -1.15 1.05 -8.45
CA ALA A 110 -2.41 0.50 -8.95
C ALA A 110 -2.25 -0.15 -10.33
N GLN A 111 -1.49 0.48 -11.23
CA GLN A 111 -1.18 -0.09 -12.55
C GLN A 111 -0.41 -1.41 -12.44
N LEU A 112 0.58 -1.48 -11.54
CA LEU A 112 1.30 -2.72 -11.25
C LEU A 112 0.34 -3.83 -10.81
N GLY A 113 -0.58 -3.52 -9.89
CA GLY A 113 -1.60 -4.46 -9.43
C GLY A 113 -2.50 -4.99 -10.54
N ARG A 114 -2.96 -4.11 -11.45
CA ARG A 114 -3.81 -4.50 -12.58
C ARG A 114 -3.10 -5.37 -13.61
N ASN A 115 -1.78 -5.22 -13.75
CA ASN A 115 -0.98 -6.00 -14.68
C ASN A 115 -0.68 -7.42 -14.18
N ILE A 116 -0.92 -7.68 -12.88
CA ILE A 116 -0.83 -9.04 -12.34
C ILE A 116 -2.06 -9.81 -12.81
N GLY A 117 -1.82 -10.89 -13.58
CA GLY A 117 -2.87 -11.79 -14.06
C GLY A 117 -3.71 -12.33 -12.91
N GLU A 118 -5.02 -12.44 -13.13
CA GLU A 118 -5.88 -13.12 -12.18
C GLU A 118 -5.49 -14.60 -12.15
N ARG A 119 -5.10 -15.10 -10.98
CA ARG A 119 -4.87 -16.53 -10.80
C ARG A 119 -6.24 -17.19 -10.95
N VAL A 120 -6.52 -17.71 -12.14
CA VAL A 120 -7.69 -18.56 -12.35
C VAL A 120 -7.45 -19.79 -11.49
N ASN A 121 -8.05 -19.83 -10.30
CA ASN A 121 -8.19 -21.07 -9.56
C ASN A 121 -8.95 -22.03 -10.47
N ARG A 122 -8.24 -22.87 -11.21
CA ARG A 122 -8.86 -24.04 -11.84
C ARG A 122 -9.42 -24.85 -10.68
N LYS A 123 -10.73 -25.02 -10.71
CA LYS A 123 -11.58 -25.61 -9.66
C LYS A 123 -11.35 -27.12 -9.47
N GLU A 124 -10.19 -27.66 -9.83
CA GLU A 124 -10.03 -29.10 -10.10
C GLU A 124 -9.05 -29.87 -9.19
N ASP A 125 -8.30 -29.21 -8.30
CA ASP A 125 -7.41 -29.95 -7.37
C ASP A 125 -8.13 -30.29 -6.06
N TYR A 126 -9.14 -31.17 -6.12
CA TYR A 126 -9.57 -31.91 -4.94
C TYR A 126 -8.61 -33.09 -4.73
N VAL A 127 -7.78 -33.04 -3.68
CA VAL A 127 -7.05 -34.22 -3.20
C VAL A 127 -8.07 -35.13 -2.51
N VAL A 128 -8.48 -36.21 -3.17
CA VAL A 128 -9.20 -37.29 -2.51
C VAL A 128 -8.18 -38.05 -1.67
N ILE A 129 -8.23 -37.85 -0.36
CA ILE A 129 -7.55 -38.74 0.58
C ILE A 129 -8.40 -40.01 0.64
N VAL A 130 -7.94 -41.08 0.00
CA VAL A 130 -8.49 -42.41 0.18
C VAL A 130 -7.78 -42.99 1.40
N GLU A 131 -8.51 -43.16 2.50
CA GLU A 131 -8.06 -43.97 3.63
C GLU A 131 -8.22 -45.46 3.23
N GLU A 132 -7.12 -46.21 3.25
CA GLU A 132 -7.12 -47.69 3.28
C GLU A 132 -6.83 -48.18 4.70
#